data_AF-A0A4Y2AYG7-F1
#
_entry.id   AF-A0A4Y2AYG7-F1
#
_cell.length_a   1.000
_cell.length_b   1.000
_cell.length_c   1.000
_cell.angle_alpha   90.00
_cell.angle_beta   90.00
_cell.angle_gamma   90.00
#
_symmetry.space_group_name_H-M   'P 1'
#
loop_
_entity.id
_entity.type
_entity.pdbx_description
1 polymer ?
#
loop_
_entity_poly.entity_id
_entity_poly.type
_entity_poly.pdbx_seq_one_letter_code
_entity_poly.pdbx_strand_id
1 'polypeptide(L)'
;MIWREPTNHIDDCYFCMVPPASGGFTKKKKRTIEYPNIPSALQLVSHGEGLPIPEPPIDFSISSDEEDLDVSHNSPRASTSECGGSKHDDGFSCFDETSSPDKITSVELNDLVRDLDLSKSKAEILA
;
A
#
# COMPACT_ATOMS: atom_id res chain seq x y z
N MET A 1 8.78 6.39 -11.09
CA MET A 1 9.71 5.24 -11.13
C MET A 1 8.98 4.02 -11.64
N ILE A 2 9.71 3.10 -12.28
CA ILE A 2 9.28 1.72 -12.49
C ILE A 2 10.06 0.87 -11.48
N TRP A 3 9.36 0.14 -10.63
CA TRP A 3 9.95 -0.73 -9.61
C TRP A 3 9.97 -2.17 -10.07
N ARG A 4 11.07 -2.88 -9.80
CA ARG A 4 11.28 -4.29 -10.12
C ARG A 4 11.92 -4.99 -8.93
N GLU A 5 11.94 -6.33 -8.98
CA GLU A 5 12.62 -7.13 -7.97
C GLU A 5 14.14 -6.87 -8.02
N PRO A 6 14.78 -6.54 -6.88
CA PRO A 6 16.21 -6.31 -6.82
C PRO A 6 16.99 -7.61 -7.00
N THR A 7 18.05 -7.57 -7.82
CA THR A 7 18.91 -8.74 -8.03
C THR A 7 19.94 -8.94 -6.91
N ASN A 8 20.34 -7.87 -6.22
CA ASN A 8 21.29 -7.87 -5.12
C ASN A 8 21.04 -6.69 -4.17
N HIS A 9 21.43 -6.83 -2.91
CA HIS A 9 21.34 -5.79 -1.87
C HIS A 9 22.41 -4.70 -1.95
N ILE A 10 23.50 -4.92 -2.70
CA ILE A 10 24.67 -4.02 -2.71
C ILE A 10 24.51 -2.91 -3.76
N ASP A 11 24.17 -3.28 -4.99
CA ASP A 11 24.19 -2.42 -6.18
C ASP A 11 22.84 -2.29 -6.89
N ASP A 12 21.88 -3.17 -6.59
CA ASP A 12 20.56 -3.18 -7.22
C ASP A 12 19.41 -3.14 -6.20
N CYS A 13 19.62 -2.61 -5.00
CA CYS A 13 18.57 -2.43 -4.00
C CYS A 13 18.40 -0.95 -3.68
N TYR A 14 17.34 -0.33 -4.22
CA TYR A 14 17.05 1.09 -4.00
C TYR A 14 16.99 1.45 -2.51
N PHE A 15 16.30 0.65 -1.70
CA PHE A 15 16.15 0.88 -0.26
C PHE A 15 17.46 0.75 0.52
N CYS A 16 18.39 -0.06 0.01
CA CYS A 16 19.70 -0.27 0.62
C CYS A 16 20.65 0.89 0.26
N MET A 17 20.52 1.44 -0.95
CA MET A 17 21.40 2.49 -1.48
C MET A 17 20.96 3.90 -1.09
N VAL A 18 19.66 4.17 -1.02
CA VAL A 18 19.13 5.50 -0.71
C VAL A 18 18.79 5.58 0.77
N PRO A 19 19.58 6.29 1.58
CA PRO A 19 19.27 6.41 3.00
C PRO A 19 17.92 7.11 3.19
N PRO A 20 17.09 6.64 4.14
CA PRO A 20 15.82 7.28 4.42
C PRO A 20 16.05 8.71 4.87
N ALA A 21 15.20 9.63 4.41
CA ALA A 21 15.28 11.03 4.81
C ALA A 21 14.89 11.18 6.28
N SER A 22 15.88 11.08 7.17
CA SER A 22 15.72 11.31 8.60
C SER A 22 15.14 12.71 8.84
N GLY A 23 13.92 12.78 9.38
CA GLY A 23 13.21 14.03 9.65
C GLY A 23 12.28 14.53 8.53
N GLY A 24 11.94 13.67 7.56
CA GLY A 24 10.94 13.97 6.53
C GLY A 24 11.41 14.95 5.45
N PHE A 25 10.59 15.07 4.40
CA PHE A 25 10.90 15.92 3.25
C PHE A 25 10.37 17.34 3.45
N THR A 26 11.26 18.29 3.68
CA THR A 26 10.90 19.72 3.63
C THR A 26 10.90 20.21 2.18
N LYS A 27 10.14 21.27 1.87
CA LYS A 27 10.10 21.88 0.51
C LYS A 27 11.48 22.19 -0.07
N LYS A 28 12.44 22.55 0.80
CA LYS A 28 13.83 22.82 0.41
C LYS A 28 14.61 21.55 0.09
N LYS A 29 14.46 20.50 0.92
CA LYS A 29 15.12 19.20 0.73
C LYS A 29 14.56 18.40 -0.45
N LYS A 30 13.29 18.58 -0.79
CA LYS A 30 12.63 17.86 -1.91
C LYS A 30 13.34 18.06 -3.26
N ARG A 31 13.92 19.23 -3.49
CA ARG A 31 14.62 19.57 -4.74
C ARG A 31 15.98 18.90 -4.88
N THR A 32 16.55 18.47 -3.77
CA THR A 32 17.87 17.82 -3.69
C THR A 32 17.75 16.29 -3.67
N ILE A 33 16.54 15.75 -3.70
CA ILE A 33 16.35 14.30 -3.77
C ILE A 33 16.77 13.84 -5.16
N GLU A 34 17.89 13.15 -5.21
CA GLU A 34 18.34 12.43 -6.40
C GLU A 34 17.92 10.97 -6.25
N TYR A 35 17.24 10.48 -7.28
CA TYR A 35 16.80 9.10 -7.33
C TYR A 35 17.74 8.30 -8.24
N PRO A 36 18.49 7.32 -7.74
CA PRO A 36 19.37 6.50 -8.56
C PRO A 36 18.58 5.75 -9.64
N ASN A 37 19.21 5.59 -10.81
CA ASN A 37 18.66 4.83 -11.92
C ASN A 37 19.31 3.44 -11.94
N ILE A 38 18.70 2.50 -11.22
CA ILE A 38 19.17 1.12 -11.09
C ILE A 38 18.13 0.15 -11.65
N PRO A 39 18.50 -1.08 -12.03
CA PRO A 39 17.58 -2.06 -12.62
C PRO A 39 16.29 -2.29 -11.81
N SER A 40 16.39 -2.29 -10.48
CA SER A 40 15.26 -2.44 -9.55
C SER A 40 14.38 -1.19 -9.40
N ALA A 41 14.89 -0.01 -9.76
CA ALA A 41 14.19 1.26 -9.63
C ALA A 41 14.58 2.20 -10.79
N LEU A 42 13.96 1.97 -11.93
CA LEU A 42 14.23 2.75 -13.14
C LEU A 42 13.50 4.09 -13.11
N GLN A 43 14.18 5.14 -13.54
CA GLN A 43 13.55 6.44 -13.75
C GLN A 43 12.51 6.33 -14.87
N LEU A 44 11.42 7.09 -14.73
CA LEU A 44 10.44 7.20 -15.81
C LEU A 44 11.07 7.98 -16.96
N VAL A 45 10.80 7.54 -18.17
CA VAL A 45 11.18 8.27 -19.37
C VAL A 45 10.31 9.52 -19.46
N SER A 46 10.94 10.68 -19.64
CA SER A 46 10.21 11.93 -19.88
C SER A 46 9.39 11.82 -21.16
N HIS A 47 8.09 12.05 -21.07
CA HIS A 47 7.24 12.15 -22.25
C HIS A 47 7.62 13.38 -23.07
N GLY A 48 7.59 13.24 -24.40
CA GLY A 48 7.97 14.28 -25.34
C GLY A 48 7.34 14.02 -26.71
N GLU A 49 7.65 14.87 -27.68
CA GLU A 49 6.97 14.91 -28.98
C GLU A 49 7.10 13.63 -29.84
N GLY A 50 7.93 12.66 -29.42
CA GLY A 50 8.05 11.33 -30.01
C GLY A 50 7.69 10.15 -29.10
N LEU A 51 7.24 10.39 -27.86
CA LEU A 51 6.88 9.35 -26.89
C LEU A 51 5.48 9.66 -26.33
N PRO A 52 4.41 9.21 -27.03
CA PRO A 52 3.04 9.45 -26.58
C PRO A 52 2.81 8.83 -25.20
N ILE A 53 1.94 9.46 -24.42
CA ILE A 53 1.51 8.95 -23.12
C ILE A 53 0.76 7.64 -23.37
N PRO A 54 1.10 6.54 -22.66
CA PRO A 54 0.37 5.28 -22.81
C PRO A 54 -1.11 5.49 -22.50
N GLU A 55 -1.98 5.02 -23.39
CA GLU A 55 -3.41 4.99 -23.09
C GLU A 55 -3.66 3.93 -22.02
N PRO A 56 -4.49 4.24 -21.04
CA PRO A 56 -4.77 3.30 -19.98
C PRO A 56 -5.64 2.14 -20.56
N PRO A 57 -5.54 0.91 -20.02
CA PRO A 57 -6.21 -0.28 -20.60
C PRO A 57 -7.74 -0.12 -20.74
N ILE A 58 -8.38 -0.59 -21.82
CA ILE A 58 -9.83 -0.37 -21.98
C ILE A 58 -10.67 -1.04 -20.87
N ASP A 59 -10.09 -2.03 -20.17
CA ASP A 59 -10.77 -2.86 -19.17
C ASP A 59 -10.68 -2.34 -17.71
N PHE A 60 -10.02 -1.20 -17.42
CA PHE A 60 -10.09 -0.62 -16.06
C PHE A 60 -11.40 0.20 -15.94
N SER A 61 -12.50 -0.48 -15.66
CA SER A 61 -13.69 0.21 -15.12
C SER A 61 -13.43 0.49 -13.65
N ILE A 62 -12.85 1.65 -13.34
CA ILE A 62 -13.09 2.29 -12.04
C ILE A 62 -14.57 2.63 -12.09
N SER A 63 -15.41 1.92 -11.34
CA SER A 63 -16.79 2.32 -11.15
C SER A 63 -16.75 3.67 -10.46
N SER A 64 -16.91 4.70 -11.27
CA SER A 64 -17.01 6.08 -10.84
C SER A 64 -18.40 6.17 -10.19
N ASP A 65 -18.43 5.89 -8.89
CA ASP A 65 -19.59 6.15 -8.05
C ASP A 65 -19.41 7.56 -7.50
N GLU A 66 -19.70 8.54 -8.35
CA GLU A 66 -20.12 9.85 -7.86
C GLU A 66 -21.59 9.76 -7.45
N GLU A 67 -21.86 9.26 -6.24
CA GLU A 67 -23.14 9.45 -5.59
C GLU A 67 -23.22 10.87 -5.02
N ASP A 68 -23.71 11.81 -5.82
CA ASP A 68 -24.40 12.97 -5.27
C ASP A 68 -25.89 12.59 -5.14
N LEU A 69 -26.29 12.37 -3.89
CA LEU A 69 -27.62 12.52 -3.29
C LEU A 69 -28.51 11.27 -3.04
N ASP A 70 -28.54 10.96 -1.74
CA ASP A 70 -29.74 10.78 -0.88
C ASP A 70 -30.32 9.36 -0.68
N VAL A 71 -30.05 8.86 0.53
CA VAL A 71 -30.74 7.84 1.35
C VAL A 71 -32.01 7.21 0.75
N SER A 72 -32.02 5.88 0.62
CA SER A 72 -32.97 5.01 1.35
C SER A 72 -32.89 3.54 0.94
N HIS A 73 -32.78 2.69 1.96
CA HIS A 73 -32.91 1.24 2.01
C HIS A 73 -34.02 0.63 1.12
N ASN A 74 -33.70 -0.43 0.34
CA ASN A 74 -34.28 -1.77 0.52
C ASN A 74 -33.70 -2.83 -0.44
N SER A 75 -33.31 -3.97 0.14
CA SER A 75 -33.09 -5.29 -0.49
C SER A 75 -34.41 -5.81 -1.14
N PRO A 76 -34.48 -6.90 -1.96
CA PRO A 76 -33.56 -8.05 -2.01
C PRO A 76 -33.23 -8.70 -3.39
N ARG A 77 -32.10 -9.46 -3.39
CA ARG A 77 -31.81 -10.78 -4.03
C ARG A 77 -32.37 -11.09 -5.43
N ALA A 78 -31.75 -11.83 -6.35
CA ALA A 78 -30.54 -12.63 -6.54
C ALA A 78 -30.47 -12.82 -8.10
N SER A 79 -29.39 -13.19 -8.79
CA SER A 79 -28.65 -14.44 -8.68
C SER A 79 -27.49 -14.45 -9.68
N THR A 80 -26.36 -14.98 -9.21
CA THR A 80 -25.43 -15.91 -9.87
C THR A 80 -24.79 -15.53 -11.20
N SER A 81 -23.49 -15.26 -11.15
CA SER A 81 -22.56 -15.57 -12.25
C SER A 81 -21.48 -16.51 -11.74
N GLU A 82 -21.49 -17.70 -12.33
CA GLU A 82 -20.57 -18.81 -12.14
C GLU A 82 -19.19 -18.43 -12.67
N CYS A 83 -18.15 -18.54 -11.84
CA CYS A 83 -16.76 -18.46 -12.29
C CYS A 83 -15.99 -19.64 -11.69
N GLY A 84 -15.70 -20.62 -12.54
CA GLY A 84 -14.89 -21.78 -12.21
C GLY A 84 -13.41 -21.41 -12.08
N GLY A 85 -12.80 -21.82 -10.97
CA GLY A 85 -11.35 -21.75 -10.77
C GLY A 85 -10.86 -21.19 -9.43
N SER A 86 -11.71 -21.00 -8.42
CA SER A 86 -11.26 -20.67 -7.06
C SER A 86 -10.71 -21.91 -6.36
N LYS A 87 -9.39 -21.96 -6.15
CA LYS A 87 -8.89 -22.69 -4.98
C LYS A 87 -9.22 -21.81 -3.79
N HIS A 88 -10.29 -22.17 -3.09
CA HIS A 88 -10.70 -21.64 -1.80
C HIS A 88 -9.48 -21.38 -0.91
N ASP A 89 -9.09 -20.12 -0.79
CA ASP A 89 -8.62 -19.59 0.47
C ASP A 89 -9.85 -18.90 1.09
N ASP A 90 -10.62 -19.67 1.85
CA ASP A 90 -11.78 -19.20 2.60
C ASP A 90 -11.39 -18.26 3.77
N GLY A 91 -10.13 -17.80 3.82
CA GLY A 91 -9.59 -17.00 4.91
C GLY A 91 -9.57 -15.50 4.69
N PHE A 92 -9.68 -14.99 3.46
CA PHE A 92 -9.52 -13.55 3.20
C PHE A 92 -10.83 -12.84 2.90
N SER A 93 -11.57 -12.48 3.96
CA SER A 93 -12.62 -11.48 3.87
C SER A 93 -11.98 -10.10 3.83
N CYS A 94 -12.17 -9.35 2.74
CA CYS A 94 -11.90 -7.91 2.75
C CYS A 94 -12.70 -7.30 3.91
N PHE A 95 -12.00 -6.65 4.84
CA PHE A 95 -12.62 -5.96 5.98
C PHE A 95 -13.81 -5.15 5.50
N ASP A 96 -14.96 -5.35 6.13
CA ASP A 96 -16.16 -4.55 5.92
C ASP A 96 -15.76 -3.07 6.03
N GLU A 97 -16.09 -2.23 5.04
CA GLU A 97 -15.76 -0.79 5.02
C GLU A 97 -16.45 -0.01 6.16
N THR A 98 -17.25 -0.70 6.98
CA THR A 98 -17.89 -0.19 8.20
C THR A 98 -17.12 -0.54 9.48
N SER A 99 -16.10 -1.40 9.40
CA SER A 99 -15.34 -1.84 10.56
C SER A 99 -14.39 -0.73 11.02
N SER A 100 -14.65 -0.20 12.21
CA SER A 100 -13.71 0.69 12.88
C SER A 100 -12.37 -0.01 13.04
N PRO A 101 -11.23 0.70 12.94
CA PRO A 101 -9.93 0.09 13.13
C PRO A 101 -9.88 -0.71 14.43
N ASP A 102 -9.43 -1.96 14.38
CA ASP A 102 -9.23 -2.78 15.57
C ASP A 102 -8.26 -2.04 16.50
N LYS A 103 -8.77 -1.64 17.66
CA LYS A 103 -7.97 -0.95 18.68
C LYS A 103 -7.40 -2.00 19.61
N ILE A 104 -6.06 -2.06 19.68
CA ILE A 104 -5.37 -2.86 20.69
C ILE A 104 -5.86 -2.47 22.09
N THR A 105 -6.21 -3.47 22.88
CA THR A 105 -6.61 -3.27 24.28
C THR A 105 -5.39 -3.23 25.19
N SER A 106 -5.52 -2.65 26.38
CA SER A 106 -4.42 -2.65 27.37
C SER A 106 -3.99 -4.06 27.80
N VAL A 107 -4.91 -5.02 27.77
CA VAL A 107 -4.61 -6.43 28.07
C VAL A 107 -3.71 -7.02 26.98
N GLU A 108 -4.12 -6.87 25.73
CA GLU A 108 -3.36 -7.32 24.56
C GLU A 108 -1.97 -6.66 24.48
N LEU A 109 -1.88 -5.37 24.84
CA LEU A 109 -0.60 -4.67 24.94
C LEU A 109 0.33 -5.30 25.99
N ASN A 110 -0.20 -5.61 27.17
CA ASN A 110 0.58 -6.22 28.25
C ASN A 110 1.01 -7.64 27.89
N ASP A 111 0.14 -8.40 27.22
CA ASP A 111 0.47 -9.73 26.72
C ASP A 111 1.60 -9.64 25.68
N LEU A 112 1.53 -8.69 24.75
CA LEU A 112 2.60 -8.45 23.77
C LEU A 112 3.94 -8.08 24.41
N VAL A 113 3.93 -7.24 25.46
CA VAL A 113 5.15 -6.86 26.21
C VAL A 113 5.79 -8.09 26.86
N ARG A 114 4.98 -9.02 27.37
CA ARG A 114 5.44 -10.27 27.99
C ARG A 114 5.92 -11.28 26.96
N ASP A 115 5.17 -11.49 25.87
CA ASP A 115 5.48 -12.50 24.85
C ASP A 115 6.76 -12.17 24.07
N LEU A 116 7.09 -10.87 23.95
CA LEU A 116 8.30 -10.38 23.30
C LEU A 116 9.46 -10.10 24.27
N ASP A 117 9.31 -10.39 25.56
CA ASP A 117 10.30 -10.13 26.61
C ASP A 117 10.88 -8.69 26.56
N LEU A 118 10.01 -7.70 26.40
CA LEU A 118 10.46 -6.31 26.20
C LEU A 118 10.98 -5.69 27.51
N SER A 119 12.15 -5.05 27.41
CA SER A 119 12.64 -4.17 28.49
C SER A 119 11.71 -2.98 28.68
N LYS A 120 11.66 -2.43 29.91
CA LYS A 120 10.78 -1.29 30.27
C LYS A 120 10.84 -0.12 29.29
N SER A 121 12.04 0.24 28.82
CA SER A 121 12.25 1.31 27.83
C SER A 121 11.66 1.03 26.45
N LYS A 122 11.54 -0.24 26.06
CA LYS A 122 10.93 -0.67 24.78
C LYS A 122 9.42 -0.80 24.90
N ALA A 123 8.94 -1.27 26.06
CA ALA A 123 7.52 -1.35 26.35
C ALA A 123 6.84 0.04 26.39
N GLU A 124 7.54 1.06 26.88
CA GLU A 124 7.05 2.45 26.92
C GLU A 124 6.81 3.04 25.51
N ILE A 125 7.47 2.53 24.47
CA ILE A 125 7.25 2.96 23.08
C ILE A 125 5.89 2.44 22.56
N LEU A 126 5.35 1.38 23.17
CA LEU A 126 4.09 0.77 22.78
C LEU A 126 2.88 1.35 23.51
N ALA A 127 3.08 2.07 24.62
CA ALA A 127 2.03 2.53 25.53
C ALA A 127 1.45 3.91 25.17
#